data_AF-A0A2G2XBW3-F1
#
_entry.id   AF-A0A2G2XBW3-F1
#
_cell.length_a   1.000
_cell.length_b   1.000
_cell.length_c   1.000
_cell.angle_alpha   90.00
_cell.angle_beta   90.00
_cell.angle_gamma   90.00
#
_symmetry.space_group_name_H-M   'P 1'
#
loop_
_entity.id
_entity.type
_entity.pdbx_description
1 polymer ?
#
loop_
_entity_poly.entity_id
_entity_poly.type
_entity_poly.pdbx_seq_one_letter_code
_entity_poly.pdbx_strand_id
1 'polypeptide(L)'
;MIIRSPEPEVKILVDRDPVKTSFEEWARPGHFSRTIAKGPDTTTWIWNLHADAHDFDSHTSDLEEISRKVFSAHFGQLSIIFLWLSGMYFHGARFFNYEAWLSDPTYIGPSAQVVWPIVGHEILNGDIGGGFRGIQITSGFFQIWRASGITSELQLYCTAIGALVFAALMLFAGWFHYHKAAPKLAWFQDVESMLNHHLAGLLGLGSLSWAGHQVHVSLPINQFLNAGVDPKEIPLPHEFILNRDLLAQLYPIFAEGATPFFTLNCKLQFNLGGGDLVAVGGKVALLPIPLGTADFLVYHIHAFTIHVTVLILLKGVLFSRSSHLILDKANVGFRFPCDRPGRWGTCQVSAWDHFFLGLFWMYNSIFVVIFHFSWKMQSDVWGSVSDQGVVTHITGGNFAQSSITINGWLRNFLWAHASQVIQSNGSSLSAYGLFFLGAHFVWAFSLMFIFSGRGYWQELIESIVWAHNKLKVAPTTQSRALSIIQGRDVGVTHYLLGGIATTWAFFLTRIIAVG
;
A
#
# COMPACT_ATOMS: atom_id res chain seq x y z
N MET A 1 -38.62 8.60 29.89
CA MET A 1 -38.14 9.41 28.74
C MET A 1 -37.54 10.68 29.32
N ILE A 2 -36.24 10.68 29.60
CA ILE A 2 -35.54 11.89 30.05
C ILE A 2 -35.23 12.66 28.76
N ILE A 3 -35.96 13.74 28.52
CA ILE A 3 -35.69 14.65 27.42
C ILE A 3 -34.37 15.35 27.79
N ARG A 4 -33.25 14.92 27.18
CA ARG A 4 -32.01 15.69 27.20
C ARG A 4 -32.34 17.07 26.64
N SER A 5 -31.91 18.13 27.34
CA SER A 5 -31.86 19.48 26.79
C SER A 5 -31.15 19.48 25.43
N PRO A 6 -31.55 20.31 24.46
CA PRO A 6 -30.89 20.36 23.16
C PRO A 6 -29.40 20.63 23.38
N GLU A 7 -28.56 19.73 22.86
CA GLU A 7 -27.12 19.95 22.80
C GLU A 7 -26.86 21.27 22.04
N PRO A 8 -25.87 22.08 22.46
CA PRO A 8 -25.59 23.35 21.82
C PRO A 8 -25.36 23.12 20.32
N GLU A 9 -26.09 23.86 19.50
CA GLU A 9 -26.03 23.80 18.04
C GLU A 9 -24.56 23.86 17.58
N VAL A 10 -24.11 22.82 16.88
CA VAL A 10 -22.73 22.74 16.36
C VAL A 10 -22.53 23.85 15.33
N LYS A 11 -21.87 24.94 15.73
CA LYS A 11 -21.60 26.08 14.85
C LYS A 11 -20.33 25.85 14.04
N ILE A 12 -20.49 25.74 12.72
CA ILE A 12 -19.35 25.75 11.79
C ILE A 12 -18.74 27.15 11.81
N LEU A 13 -17.55 27.28 12.39
CA LEU A 13 -16.78 28.52 12.43
C LEU A 13 -15.62 28.43 11.46
N VAL A 14 -15.59 29.34 10.48
CA VAL A 14 -14.53 29.44 9.46
C VAL A 14 -14.03 30.87 9.34
N ASP A 15 -12.73 31.04 9.13
CA ASP A 15 -12.13 32.31 8.74
C ASP A 15 -12.12 32.44 7.21
N ARG A 16 -12.46 33.64 6.73
CA ARG A 16 -12.51 33.96 5.30
C ARG A 16 -11.17 34.55 4.85
N ASP A 17 -10.65 34.02 3.75
CA ASP A 17 -9.39 34.47 3.12
C ASP A 17 -8.19 34.61 4.08
N PRO A 18 -7.90 33.61 4.96
CA PRO A 18 -6.85 33.75 5.98
C PRO A 18 -5.43 33.82 5.40
N VAL A 19 -5.18 33.16 4.26
CA VAL A 19 -3.87 33.12 3.59
C VAL A 19 -4.05 33.45 2.11
N LYS A 20 -3.43 34.54 1.65
CA LYS A 20 -3.47 34.94 0.24
C LYS A 20 -2.78 33.90 -0.64
N THR A 21 -3.46 33.47 -1.71
CA THR A 21 -2.84 32.60 -2.73
C THR A 21 -1.83 33.42 -3.55
N SER A 22 -0.54 33.06 -3.44
CA SER A 22 0.57 33.72 -4.13
C SER A 22 1.71 32.71 -4.39
N PHE A 23 2.43 32.89 -5.49
CA PHE A 23 3.65 32.12 -5.79
C PHE A 23 4.92 32.66 -5.11
N GLU A 24 4.81 33.76 -4.35
CA GLU A 24 5.98 34.37 -3.68
C GLU A 24 6.72 33.39 -2.76
N GLU A 25 5.98 32.63 -1.96
CA GLU A 25 6.56 31.65 -1.02
C GLU A 25 7.20 30.44 -1.72
N TRP A 26 6.82 30.16 -2.97
CA TRP A 26 7.42 29.09 -3.76
C TRP A 26 8.82 29.48 -4.24
N ALA A 27 9.06 30.77 -4.46
CA ALA A 27 10.37 31.31 -4.79
C ALA A 27 11.34 31.35 -3.59
N ARG A 28 10.85 31.07 -2.37
CA ARG A 28 11.63 31.02 -1.13
C ARG A 28 11.54 29.62 -0.49
N PRO A 29 12.31 28.63 -0.99
CA PRO A 29 12.29 27.29 -0.41
C PRO A 29 12.69 27.33 1.06
N GLY A 30 11.92 26.67 1.91
CA GLY A 30 12.13 26.65 3.36
C GLY A 30 11.54 27.85 4.11
N HIS A 31 10.68 28.66 3.48
CA HIS A 31 9.98 29.78 4.12
C HIS A 31 9.26 29.40 5.42
N PHE A 32 8.80 28.14 5.52
CA PHE A 32 8.10 27.58 6.68
C PHE A 32 8.99 27.43 7.93
N SER A 33 10.32 27.53 7.80
CA SER A 33 11.24 27.40 8.92
C SER A 33 12.25 28.55 8.94
N ARG A 34 12.31 29.30 10.05
CA ARG A 34 13.24 30.42 10.21
C ARG A 34 14.72 30.02 10.12
N THR A 35 15.03 28.76 10.40
CA THR A 35 16.42 28.24 10.29
C THR A 35 16.79 27.96 8.83
N ILE A 36 15.86 27.42 8.04
CA ILE A 36 16.06 27.05 6.63
C ILE A 36 15.89 28.28 5.73
N ALA A 37 14.99 29.22 6.05
CA ALA A 37 14.74 30.41 5.24
C ALA A 37 15.98 31.32 5.00
N LYS A 38 17.07 31.16 5.78
CA LYS A 38 18.33 31.91 5.60
C LYS A 38 19.12 31.53 4.33
N GLY A 39 18.81 30.39 3.72
CA GLY A 39 19.44 29.91 2.48
C GLY A 39 20.50 28.82 2.67
N PRO A 40 21.00 28.24 1.56
CA PRO A 40 21.84 27.05 1.56
C PRO A 40 23.34 27.35 1.76
N ASP A 41 23.77 27.50 3.01
CA ASP A 41 25.20 27.59 3.35
C ASP A 41 25.94 26.25 3.17
N THR A 42 25.24 25.14 3.44
CA THR A 42 25.77 23.78 3.35
C THR A 42 24.77 22.85 2.68
N THR A 43 25.24 21.74 2.10
CA THR A 43 24.37 20.73 1.48
C THR A 43 23.37 20.09 2.46
N THR A 44 23.63 20.14 3.77
CA THR A 44 22.69 19.71 4.82
C THR A 44 21.36 20.47 4.76
N TRP A 45 21.39 21.73 4.31
CA TRP A 45 20.19 22.55 4.14
C TRP A 45 19.17 21.89 3.21
N ILE A 46 19.63 21.31 2.10
CA ILE A 46 18.77 20.65 1.11
C ILE A 46 18.05 19.48 1.77
N TRP A 47 18.76 18.68 2.57
CA TRP A 47 18.15 17.54 3.25
C TRP A 47 17.14 17.95 4.32
N ASN A 48 17.45 19.00 5.11
CA ASN A 48 16.52 19.50 6.13
C ASN A 48 15.27 20.13 5.50
N LEU A 49 15.42 20.79 4.33
CA LEU A 49 14.28 21.31 3.58
C LEU A 49 13.24 20.20 3.28
N HIS A 50 13.70 19.01 2.89
CA HIS A 50 12.80 17.88 2.61
C HIS A 50 12.32 17.20 3.90
N ALA A 51 13.24 16.99 4.85
CA ALA A 51 12.95 16.25 6.08
C ALA A 51 11.94 16.95 7.00
N ASP A 52 11.90 18.30 6.96
CA ASP A 52 11.08 19.11 7.85
C ASP A 52 9.85 19.70 7.11
N ALA A 53 9.65 19.38 5.82
CA ALA A 53 8.57 19.94 4.99
C ALA A 53 7.16 19.65 5.53
N HIS A 54 6.95 18.46 6.10
CA HIS A 54 5.67 18.04 6.67
C HIS A 54 5.69 17.98 8.22
N ASP A 55 6.75 18.49 8.85
CA ASP A 55 6.82 18.62 10.31
C ASP A 55 6.15 19.94 10.73
N PHE A 56 4.82 19.99 10.63
CA PHE A 56 4.05 21.24 10.80
C PHE A 56 4.19 21.86 12.20
N ASP A 57 4.39 21.05 13.24
CA ASP A 57 4.63 21.50 14.61
C ASP A 57 5.96 22.26 14.74
N SER A 58 6.94 21.97 13.88
CA SER A 58 8.21 22.70 13.83
C SER A 58 8.11 24.07 13.15
N HIS A 59 7.06 24.29 12.34
CA HIS A 59 6.87 25.54 11.59
C HIS A 59 6.27 26.64 12.45
N THR A 60 5.29 26.27 13.29
CA THR A 60 4.47 27.19 14.08
C THR A 60 4.01 26.51 15.37
N SER A 61 3.81 27.28 16.43
CA SER A 61 3.24 26.79 17.69
C SER A 61 1.70 26.93 17.73
N ASP A 62 1.09 27.48 16.70
CA ASP A 62 -0.36 27.64 16.61
C ASP A 62 -1.04 26.34 16.16
N LEU A 63 -1.72 25.68 17.09
CA LEU A 63 -2.44 24.43 16.85
C LEU A 63 -3.56 24.59 15.81
N GLU A 64 -4.15 25.77 15.69
CA GLU A 64 -5.18 26.03 14.70
C GLU A 64 -4.61 26.02 13.27
N GLU A 65 -3.47 26.69 13.05
CA GLU A 65 -2.75 26.66 11.78
C GLU A 65 -2.29 25.24 11.42
N ILE A 66 -1.76 24.50 12.39
CA ILE A 66 -1.34 23.10 12.22
C ILE A 66 -2.53 22.24 11.78
N SER A 67 -3.67 22.35 12.47
CA SER A 67 -4.89 21.59 12.15
C SER A 67 -5.39 21.91 10.74
N ARG A 68 -5.33 23.18 10.32
CA ARG A 68 -5.67 23.62 8.95
C ARG A 68 -4.72 23.01 7.91
N LYS A 69 -3.40 22.99 8.17
CA LYS A 69 -2.41 22.35 7.28
C LYS A 69 -2.67 20.85 7.13
N VAL A 70 -2.89 20.15 8.24
CA VAL A 70 -3.21 18.72 8.25
C VAL A 70 -4.49 18.44 7.44
N PHE A 71 -5.55 19.21 7.68
CA PHE A 71 -6.82 19.06 6.96
C PHE A 71 -6.68 19.27 5.45
N SER A 72 -5.95 20.30 5.03
CA SER A 72 -5.66 20.53 3.61
C SER A 72 -4.79 19.43 3.01
N ALA A 73 -3.79 18.93 3.75
CA ALA A 73 -2.93 17.86 3.31
C ALA A 73 -3.70 16.54 3.10
N HIS A 74 -4.71 16.26 3.93
CA HIS A 74 -5.60 15.10 3.73
C HIS A 74 -6.32 15.16 2.38
N PHE A 75 -6.85 16.32 1.99
CA PHE A 75 -7.45 16.50 0.67
C PHE A 75 -6.44 16.32 -0.47
N GLY A 76 -5.21 16.82 -0.30
CA GLY A 76 -4.11 16.58 -1.24
C GLY A 76 -3.81 15.09 -1.41
N GLN A 77 -3.75 14.34 -0.31
CA GLN A 77 -3.56 12.89 -0.34
C GLN A 77 -4.73 12.17 -1.01
N LEU A 78 -5.97 12.53 -0.70
CA LEU A 78 -7.16 11.98 -1.37
C LEU A 78 -7.16 12.25 -2.87
N SER A 79 -6.75 13.45 -3.30
CA SER A 79 -6.60 13.78 -4.72
C SER A 79 -5.61 12.84 -5.42
N ILE A 80 -4.47 12.52 -4.80
CA ILE A 80 -3.48 11.59 -5.36
C ILE A 80 -4.06 10.18 -5.43
N ILE A 81 -4.79 9.73 -4.41
CA ILE A 81 -5.46 8.41 -4.41
C ILE A 81 -6.49 8.32 -5.55
N PHE A 82 -7.32 9.34 -5.74
CA PHE A 82 -8.29 9.35 -6.84
C PHE A 82 -7.62 9.42 -8.23
N LEU A 83 -6.52 10.16 -8.35
CA LEU A 83 -5.74 10.19 -9.59
C LEU A 83 -5.12 8.82 -9.89
N TRP A 84 -4.57 8.15 -8.89
CA TRP A 84 -4.06 6.79 -9.02
C TRP A 84 -5.16 5.81 -9.42
N LEU A 85 -6.31 5.85 -8.75
CA LEU A 85 -7.48 5.03 -9.10
C LEU A 85 -7.92 5.31 -10.55
N SER A 86 -8.07 6.58 -10.95
CA SER A 86 -8.38 6.97 -12.33
C SER A 86 -7.39 6.36 -13.33
N GLY A 87 -6.09 6.41 -13.03
CA GLY A 87 -5.07 5.74 -13.83
C GLY A 87 -5.30 4.24 -13.96
N MET A 88 -5.60 3.53 -12.86
CA MET A 88 -5.86 2.08 -12.90
C MET A 88 -7.06 1.73 -13.79
N TYR A 89 -8.17 2.48 -13.66
CA TYR A 89 -9.35 2.30 -14.53
C TYR A 89 -9.07 2.67 -15.99
N PHE A 90 -8.31 3.75 -16.24
CA PHE A 90 -7.96 4.18 -17.59
C PHE A 90 -7.06 3.18 -18.30
N HIS A 91 -6.06 2.64 -17.61
CA HIS A 91 -5.20 1.58 -18.12
C HIS A 91 -6.01 0.33 -18.48
N GLY A 92 -6.96 -0.05 -17.62
CA GLY A 92 -7.94 -1.10 -17.86
C GLY A 92 -8.95 -0.80 -18.96
N ALA A 93 -9.06 0.44 -19.45
CA ALA A 93 -9.96 0.83 -20.53
C ALA A 93 -9.24 1.08 -21.86
N ARG A 94 -7.90 1.15 -21.90
CA ARG A 94 -7.16 1.49 -23.13
C ARG A 94 -6.02 0.55 -23.52
N PHE A 95 -5.33 -0.07 -22.56
CA PHE A 95 -4.12 -0.87 -22.80
C PHE A 95 -4.22 -2.30 -22.23
N PHE A 96 -5.31 -3.00 -22.53
CA PHE A 96 -5.74 -4.15 -21.72
C PHE A 96 -6.41 -5.27 -22.54
N ASN A 97 -6.67 -6.41 -21.87
CA ASN A 97 -7.38 -7.57 -22.42
C ASN A 97 -8.60 -7.99 -21.59
N TYR A 98 -9.31 -7.06 -20.95
CA TYR A 98 -10.37 -7.34 -19.96
C TYR A 98 -11.63 -7.94 -20.59
N GLU A 99 -12.07 -7.47 -21.77
CA GLU A 99 -13.22 -8.12 -22.44
C GLU A 99 -12.87 -9.57 -22.86
N ALA A 100 -11.66 -9.78 -23.38
CA ALA A 100 -11.17 -11.12 -23.69
C ALA A 100 -11.07 -11.99 -22.42
N TRP A 101 -10.49 -11.45 -21.35
CA TRP A 101 -10.42 -12.10 -20.05
C TRP A 101 -11.79 -12.40 -19.46
N LEU A 102 -12.79 -11.53 -19.67
CA LEU A 102 -14.14 -11.74 -19.16
C LEU A 102 -14.84 -12.91 -19.86
N SER A 103 -14.51 -13.15 -21.14
CA SER A 103 -15.00 -14.30 -21.91
C SER A 103 -14.35 -15.63 -21.49
N ASP A 104 -13.07 -15.62 -21.12
CA ASP A 104 -12.37 -16.79 -20.56
C ASP A 104 -11.44 -16.41 -19.38
N PRO A 105 -12.02 -16.28 -18.17
CA PRO A 105 -11.29 -15.84 -16.97
C PRO A 105 -10.35 -16.92 -16.43
N THR A 106 -10.48 -18.15 -16.90
CA THR A 106 -9.75 -19.34 -16.41
C THR A 106 -8.40 -19.51 -17.07
N TYR A 107 -8.31 -19.24 -18.38
CA TYR A 107 -7.07 -19.47 -19.15
C TYR A 107 -6.39 -18.18 -19.60
N ILE A 108 -7.11 -17.07 -19.73
CA ILE A 108 -6.52 -15.78 -20.09
C ILE A 108 -5.98 -15.10 -18.83
N GLY A 109 -4.75 -14.60 -18.87
CA GLY A 109 -4.19 -13.81 -17.76
C GLY A 109 -4.68 -12.36 -17.80
N PRO A 110 -4.76 -11.66 -16.66
CA PRO A 110 -5.07 -10.23 -16.65
C PRO A 110 -3.85 -9.40 -17.08
N SER A 111 -4.01 -8.51 -18.05
CA SER A 111 -2.97 -7.56 -18.50
C SER A 111 -3.56 -6.18 -18.76
N ALA A 112 -2.88 -5.13 -18.28
CA ALA A 112 -3.31 -3.73 -18.41
C ALA A 112 -2.15 -2.75 -18.69
N GLN A 113 -0.98 -3.28 -19.04
CA GLN A 113 0.20 -2.48 -19.32
C GLN A 113 0.94 -3.06 -20.52
N VAL A 114 1.24 -2.20 -21.49
CA VAL A 114 1.98 -2.53 -22.71
C VAL A 114 3.21 -1.65 -22.77
N VAL A 115 4.37 -2.26 -23.01
CA VAL A 115 5.66 -1.59 -23.12
C VAL A 115 5.89 -1.17 -24.58
N TRP A 116 6.39 0.04 -24.79
CA TRP A 116 6.78 0.52 -26.13
C TRP A 116 7.98 -0.25 -26.68
N PRO A 117 8.18 -0.35 -28.00
CA PRO A 117 9.34 -1.03 -28.58
C PRO A 117 10.49 -0.05 -28.86
N ILE A 118 11.40 0.16 -27.90
CA ILE A 118 12.53 1.10 -28.06
C ILE A 118 13.89 0.40 -28.08
N VAL A 119 14.21 -0.41 -27.07
CA VAL A 119 15.55 -1.02 -26.89
C VAL A 119 15.52 -2.53 -26.68
N GLY A 120 14.49 -3.22 -27.18
CA GLY A 120 14.29 -4.66 -26.95
C GLY A 120 13.46 -4.97 -25.71
N HIS A 121 13.02 -3.96 -24.95
CA HIS A 121 12.17 -4.16 -23.77
C HIS A 121 10.71 -4.52 -24.11
N GLU A 122 10.33 -4.54 -25.39
CA GLU A 122 9.08 -5.13 -25.85
C GLU A 122 9.00 -6.65 -25.60
N ILE A 123 10.13 -7.31 -25.31
CA ILE A 123 10.16 -8.70 -24.80
C ILE A 123 9.30 -8.88 -23.55
N LEU A 124 9.09 -7.80 -22.77
CA LEU A 124 8.24 -7.79 -21.58
C LEU A 124 6.74 -7.91 -21.92
N ASN A 125 6.35 -7.66 -23.17
CA ASN A 125 4.99 -7.91 -23.64
C ASN A 125 4.83 -9.42 -23.92
N GLY A 126 4.67 -10.19 -22.85
CA GLY A 126 4.42 -11.63 -22.92
C GLY A 126 3.08 -11.93 -23.57
N ASP A 127 2.93 -13.14 -24.11
CA ASP A 127 1.64 -13.64 -24.59
C ASP A 127 0.79 -14.05 -23.39
N ILE A 128 -0.33 -13.36 -23.19
CA ILE A 128 -1.22 -13.53 -22.03
C ILE A 128 -2.51 -14.29 -22.43
N GLY A 129 -2.65 -14.65 -23.72
CA GLY A 129 -3.88 -15.20 -24.28
C GLY A 129 -4.85 -14.13 -24.78
N GLY A 130 -5.89 -14.56 -25.50
CA GLY A 130 -6.88 -13.63 -26.10
C GLY A 130 -6.32 -12.74 -27.21
N GLY A 131 -5.20 -13.14 -27.84
CA GLY A 131 -4.55 -12.37 -28.91
C GLY A 131 -3.83 -11.10 -28.43
N PHE A 132 -3.67 -10.92 -27.11
CA PHE A 132 -3.07 -9.74 -26.52
C PHE A 132 -1.68 -10.02 -25.95
N ARG A 133 -0.76 -9.06 -26.12
CA ARG A 133 0.60 -9.11 -25.57
C ARG A 133 0.86 -7.93 -24.66
N GLY A 134 1.28 -8.19 -23.43
CA GLY A 134 1.50 -7.18 -22.41
C GLY A 134 2.10 -7.74 -21.13
N ILE A 135 2.23 -6.90 -20.12
CA ILE A 135 2.67 -7.31 -18.78
C ILE A 135 1.48 -7.89 -18.03
N GLN A 136 1.65 -9.09 -17.48
CA GLN A 136 0.66 -9.69 -16.58
C GLN A 136 0.59 -8.91 -15.27
N ILE A 137 -0.60 -8.45 -14.90
CA ILE A 137 -0.83 -7.70 -13.67
C ILE A 137 -1.29 -8.63 -12.54
N THR A 138 -0.87 -8.37 -11.30
CA THR A 138 -1.23 -9.16 -10.12
C THR A 138 -1.99 -8.35 -9.07
N SER A 139 -2.55 -7.21 -9.47
CA SER A 139 -3.28 -6.28 -8.59
C SER A 139 -4.72 -6.69 -8.28
N GLY A 140 -5.29 -7.64 -9.05
CA GLY A 140 -6.66 -8.14 -8.84
C GLY A 140 -7.78 -7.23 -9.35
N PHE A 141 -7.45 -6.17 -10.11
CA PHE A 141 -8.46 -5.22 -10.61
C PHE A 141 -9.51 -5.87 -11.52
N PHE A 142 -9.12 -6.83 -12.36
CA PHE A 142 -10.07 -7.50 -13.28
C PHE A 142 -11.16 -8.25 -12.51
N GLN A 143 -10.78 -8.95 -11.45
CA GLN A 143 -11.71 -9.64 -10.55
C GLN A 143 -12.61 -8.65 -9.83
N ILE A 144 -12.08 -7.51 -9.37
CA ILE A 144 -12.87 -6.44 -8.74
C ILE A 144 -13.88 -5.84 -9.73
N TRP A 145 -13.48 -5.58 -10.97
CA TRP A 145 -14.37 -5.03 -11.99
C TRP A 145 -15.48 -6.00 -12.38
N ARG A 146 -15.15 -7.30 -12.55
CA ARG A 146 -16.17 -8.35 -12.76
C ARG A 146 -17.13 -8.42 -11.59
N ALA A 147 -16.61 -8.42 -10.36
CA ALA A 147 -17.43 -8.39 -9.15
C ALA A 147 -18.28 -7.12 -9.02
N SER A 148 -17.98 -6.05 -9.75
CA SER A 148 -18.78 -4.82 -9.80
C SER A 148 -19.80 -4.81 -10.95
N GLY A 149 -19.87 -5.88 -11.75
CA GLY A 149 -20.77 -5.99 -12.90
C GLY A 149 -20.33 -5.15 -14.10
N ILE A 150 -19.04 -4.82 -14.20
CA ILE A 150 -18.50 -4.12 -15.36
C ILE A 150 -18.32 -5.13 -16.50
N THR A 151 -18.83 -4.81 -17.68
CA THR A 151 -18.81 -5.71 -18.85
C THR A 151 -18.18 -5.12 -20.10
N SER A 152 -17.95 -3.80 -20.12
CA SER A 152 -17.43 -3.09 -21.31
C SER A 152 -16.37 -2.04 -20.98
N GLU A 153 -15.51 -1.76 -21.97
CA GLU A 153 -14.42 -0.78 -21.84
C GLU A 153 -14.95 0.63 -21.54
N LEU A 154 -16.12 0.98 -22.10
CA LEU A 154 -16.74 2.29 -21.95
C LEU A 154 -17.05 2.60 -20.47
N GLN A 155 -17.48 1.60 -19.70
CA GLN A 155 -17.77 1.77 -18.28
C GLN A 155 -16.50 2.07 -17.47
N LEU A 156 -15.39 1.40 -17.78
CA LEU A 156 -14.08 1.67 -17.16
C LEU A 156 -13.60 3.08 -17.50
N TYR A 157 -13.75 3.50 -18.77
CA TYR A 157 -13.39 4.85 -19.21
C TYR A 157 -14.20 5.94 -18.51
N CYS A 158 -15.53 5.77 -18.40
CA CYS A 158 -16.40 6.69 -17.66
C CYS A 158 -16.02 6.76 -16.18
N THR A 159 -15.69 5.61 -15.57
CA THR A 159 -15.24 5.55 -14.17
C THR A 159 -13.91 6.28 -13.97
N ALA A 160 -12.98 6.13 -14.91
CA ALA A 160 -11.70 6.83 -14.90
C ALA A 160 -11.86 8.36 -14.97
N ILE A 161 -12.75 8.86 -15.83
CA ILE A 161 -13.07 10.30 -15.91
C ILE A 161 -13.74 10.77 -14.62
N GLY A 162 -14.71 10.00 -14.10
CA GLY A 162 -15.35 10.32 -12.82
C GLY A 162 -14.34 10.46 -11.69
N ALA A 163 -13.44 9.48 -11.52
CA ALA A 163 -12.38 9.53 -10.53
C ALA A 163 -11.42 10.72 -10.74
N LEU A 164 -11.13 11.09 -11.98
CA LEU A 164 -10.31 12.27 -12.28
C LEU A 164 -11.01 13.58 -11.89
N VAL A 165 -12.31 13.70 -12.13
CA VAL A 165 -13.11 14.84 -11.67
C VAL A 165 -13.10 14.91 -10.15
N PHE A 166 -13.27 13.78 -9.46
CA PHE A 166 -13.16 13.73 -7.99
C PHE A 166 -11.77 14.11 -7.49
N ALA A 167 -10.69 13.72 -8.17
CA ALA A 167 -9.35 14.17 -7.84
C ALA A 167 -9.24 15.70 -7.89
N ALA A 168 -9.73 16.32 -8.97
CA ALA A 168 -9.74 17.77 -9.11
C ALA A 168 -10.60 18.46 -8.03
N LEU A 169 -11.76 17.88 -7.69
CA LEU A 169 -12.62 18.37 -6.61
C LEU A 169 -11.93 18.29 -5.24
N MET A 170 -11.22 17.18 -4.94
CA MET A 170 -10.47 17.05 -3.69
C MET A 170 -9.34 18.07 -3.62
N LEU A 171 -8.59 18.26 -4.71
CA LEU A 171 -7.53 19.27 -4.77
C LEU A 171 -8.09 20.69 -4.54
N PHE A 172 -9.22 21.01 -5.18
CA PHE A 172 -9.92 22.27 -4.99
C PHE A 172 -10.43 22.45 -3.55
N ALA A 173 -11.00 21.40 -2.95
CA ALA A 173 -11.48 21.42 -1.57
C ALA A 173 -10.34 21.68 -0.58
N GLY A 174 -9.16 21.06 -0.78
CA GLY A 174 -7.96 21.33 0.01
C GLY A 174 -7.53 22.79 -0.06
N TRP A 175 -7.40 23.34 -1.28
CA TRP A 175 -7.11 24.76 -1.48
C TRP A 175 -8.17 25.67 -0.83
N PHE A 176 -9.46 25.35 -1.01
CA PHE A 176 -10.57 26.13 -0.50
C PHE A 176 -10.58 26.17 1.04
N HIS A 177 -10.41 25.03 1.69
CA HIS A 177 -10.40 24.91 3.15
C HIS A 177 -9.09 25.36 3.82
N TYR A 178 -8.07 25.72 3.05
CA TYR A 178 -6.86 26.36 3.57
C TYR A 178 -6.83 27.87 3.30
N HIS A 179 -7.08 28.28 2.05
CA HIS A 179 -6.93 29.67 1.62
C HIS A 179 -8.20 30.51 1.68
N LYS A 180 -9.40 29.90 1.62
CA LYS A 180 -10.67 30.64 1.47
C LYS A 180 -11.60 30.52 2.67
N ALA A 181 -11.77 29.33 3.22
CA ALA A 181 -12.67 29.04 4.33
C ALA A 181 -11.99 28.07 5.30
N ALA A 182 -11.03 28.59 6.07
CA ALA A 182 -10.26 27.77 7.00
C ALA A 182 -11.05 27.54 8.30
N PRO A 183 -11.31 26.28 8.70
CA PRO A 183 -12.01 26.00 9.95
C PRO A 183 -11.23 26.46 11.18
N LYS A 184 -11.96 26.83 12.23
CA LYS A 184 -11.38 27.15 13.54
C LYS A 184 -11.07 25.89 14.35
N LEU A 185 -10.19 26.02 15.35
CA LEU A 185 -9.79 24.88 16.19
C LEU A 185 -10.98 24.18 16.86
N ALA A 186 -12.00 24.93 17.29
CA ALA A 186 -13.21 24.37 17.91
C ALA A 186 -13.96 23.38 17.00
N TRP A 187 -13.91 23.57 15.67
CA TRP A 187 -14.52 22.64 14.73
C TRP A 187 -13.75 21.32 14.65
N PHE A 188 -12.42 21.37 14.68
CA PHE A 188 -11.57 20.17 14.69
C PHE A 188 -11.68 19.37 15.98
N GLN A 189 -11.96 20.04 17.10
CA GLN A 189 -12.08 19.42 18.43
C GLN A 189 -13.47 18.84 18.72
N ASP A 190 -14.43 19.00 17.82
CA ASP A 190 -15.76 18.39 17.93
C ASP A 190 -15.71 16.89 17.56
N VAL A 191 -15.22 16.09 18.50
CA VAL A 191 -15.02 14.65 18.33
C VAL A 191 -16.37 13.92 18.25
N GLU A 192 -17.41 14.40 18.94
CA GLU A 192 -18.74 13.78 18.91
C GLU A 192 -19.36 13.88 17.52
N SER A 193 -19.36 15.10 16.94
CA SER A 193 -19.82 15.29 15.58
C SER A 193 -18.98 14.50 14.57
N MET A 194 -17.65 14.54 14.69
CA MET A 194 -16.74 13.79 13.81
C MET A 194 -17.03 12.28 13.85
N LEU A 195 -17.16 11.69 15.03
CA LEU A 195 -17.44 10.26 15.19
C LEU A 195 -18.81 9.88 14.64
N ASN A 196 -19.85 10.66 14.92
CA ASN A 196 -21.20 10.39 14.42
C ASN A 196 -21.25 10.43 12.89
N HIS A 197 -20.63 11.45 12.28
CA HIS A 197 -20.58 11.58 10.81
C HIS A 197 -19.70 10.51 10.15
N HIS A 198 -18.58 10.12 10.76
CA HIS A 198 -17.75 9.05 10.22
C HIS A 198 -18.40 7.68 10.36
N LEU A 199 -19.00 7.36 11.50
CA LEU A 199 -19.59 6.05 11.73
C LEU A 199 -20.92 5.87 10.99
N ALA A 200 -21.88 6.77 11.19
CA ALA A 200 -23.19 6.65 10.57
C ALA A 200 -23.19 7.12 9.11
N GLY A 201 -22.53 8.23 8.82
CA GLY A 201 -22.44 8.80 7.47
C GLY A 201 -21.47 8.03 6.58
N LEU A 202 -20.16 8.17 6.83
CA LEU A 202 -19.13 7.63 5.95
C LEU A 202 -19.16 6.09 5.86
N LEU A 203 -19.20 5.39 7.00
CA LEU A 203 -19.21 3.92 7.02
C LEU A 203 -20.62 3.35 6.80
N GLY A 204 -21.63 3.87 7.53
CA GLY A 204 -23.02 3.41 7.45
C GLY A 204 -23.64 3.64 6.07
N LEU A 205 -23.75 4.89 5.62
CA LEU A 205 -24.32 5.18 4.29
C LEU A 205 -23.43 4.66 3.16
N GLY A 206 -22.10 4.63 3.35
CA GLY A 206 -21.17 4.04 2.39
C GLY A 206 -21.43 2.56 2.15
N SER A 207 -21.54 1.77 3.23
CA SER A 207 -21.84 0.33 3.13
C SER A 207 -23.25 0.06 2.61
N LEU A 208 -24.26 0.84 3.01
CA LEU A 208 -25.62 0.73 2.51
C LEU A 208 -25.70 1.01 1.01
N SER A 209 -25.01 2.06 0.54
CA SER A 209 -24.95 2.42 -0.88
C SER A 209 -24.25 1.32 -1.70
N TRP A 210 -23.17 0.75 -1.16
CA TRP A 210 -22.47 -0.36 -1.80
C TRP A 210 -23.31 -1.63 -1.85
N ALA A 211 -24.07 -1.96 -0.79
CA ALA A 211 -25.02 -3.06 -0.80
C ALA A 211 -26.12 -2.85 -1.87
N GLY A 212 -26.62 -1.62 -2.02
CA GLY A 212 -27.55 -1.27 -3.09
C GLY A 212 -26.96 -1.53 -4.49
N HIS A 213 -25.72 -1.10 -4.74
CA HIS A 213 -25.01 -1.41 -5.98
C HIS A 213 -24.84 -2.93 -6.18
N GLN A 214 -24.46 -3.67 -5.14
CA GLN A 214 -24.30 -5.11 -5.22
C GLN A 214 -25.62 -5.81 -5.61
N VAL A 215 -26.71 -5.47 -4.94
CA VAL A 215 -28.03 -6.08 -5.14
C VAL A 215 -28.61 -5.77 -6.52
N HIS A 216 -28.48 -4.53 -6.98
CA HIS A 216 -29.16 -4.07 -8.20
C HIS A 216 -28.32 -4.14 -9.47
N VAL A 217 -26.99 -4.26 -9.36
CA VAL A 217 -26.08 -4.28 -10.52
C VAL A 217 -25.19 -5.52 -10.53
N SER A 218 -24.39 -5.71 -9.48
CA SER A 218 -23.39 -6.78 -9.44
C SER A 218 -24.00 -8.18 -9.49
N LEU A 219 -25.00 -8.46 -8.64
CA LEU A 219 -25.59 -9.80 -8.51
C LEU A 219 -26.27 -10.26 -9.82
N PRO A 220 -27.16 -9.46 -10.45
CA PRO A 220 -27.79 -9.86 -11.71
C PRO A 220 -26.78 -10.16 -12.81
N ILE A 221 -25.79 -9.28 -12.99
CA ILE A 221 -24.79 -9.41 -14.06
C ILE A 221 -23.89 -10.62 -13.80
N ASN A 222 -23.42 -10.82 -12.56
CA ASN A 222 -22.59 -11.97 -12.23
C ASN A 222 -23.35 -13.30 -12.36
N GLN A 223 -24.66 -13.33 -12.15
CA GLN A 223 -25.47 -14.53 -12.39
C GLN A 223 -25.46 -14.92 -13.89
N PHE A 224 -25.57 -13.94 -14.80
CA PHE A 224 -25.43 -14.19 -16.23
C PHE A 224 -24.01 -14.59 -16.64
N LEU A 225 -23.00 -13.90 -16.13
CA LEU A 225 -21.60 -14.24 -16.38
C LEU A 225 -21.26 -15.66 -15.91
N ASN A 226 -21.80 -16.09 -14.77
CA ASN A 226 -21.60 -17.43 -14.25
C ASN A 226 -22.40 -18.49 -15.03
N ALA A 227 -23.49 -18.09 -15.70
CA ALA A 227 -24.23 -18.94 -16.62
C ALA A 227 -23.57 -19.06 -18.01
N GLY A 228 -22.45 -18.37 -18.25
CA GLY A 228 -21.69 -18.43 -19.51
C GLY A 228 -22.27 -17.58 -20.63
N VAL A 229 -23.12 -16.59 -20.31
CA VAL A 229 -23.63 -15.63 -21.28
C VAL A 229 -22.52 -14.66 -21.69
N ASP A 230 -22.41 -14.37 -23.00
CA ASP A 230 -21.43 -13.41 -23.51
C ASP A 230 -21.67 -12.04 -22.87
N PRO A 231 -20.64 -11.36 -22.33
CA PRO A 231 -20.76 -10.03 -21.75
C PRO A 231 -21.50 -8.99 -22.62
N LYS A 232 -21.46 -9.13 -23.95
CA LYS A 232 -22.13 -8.25 -24.91
C LYS A 232 -23.64 -8.49 -25.02
N GLU A 233 -24.10 -9.68 -24.65
CA GLU A 233 -25.52 -10.06 -24.66
C GLU A 233 -26.21 -9.76 -23.32
N ILE A 234 -25.43 -9.48 -22.27
CA ILE A 234 -25.97 -9.16 -20.94
C ILE A 234 -26.64 -7.77 -20.99
N PRO A 235 -27.90 -7.65 -20.52
CA PRO A 235 -28.57 -6.35 -20.37
C PRO A 235 -27.71 -5.35 -19.60
N LEU A 236 -27.73 -4.08 -20.01
CA LEU A 236 -26.95 -3.05 -19.33
C LEU A 236 -27.49 -2.81 -17.90
N PRO A 237 -26.64 -2.37 -16.94
CA PRO A 237 -27.04 -2.18 -15.54
C PRO A 237 -28.34 -1.37 -15.32
N HIS A 238 -28.59 -0.36 -16.16
CA HIS A 238 -29.78 0.47 -16.04
C HIS A 238 -31.07 -0.24 -16.47
N GLU A 239 -30.99 -1.28 -17.30
CA GLU A 239 -32.14 -2.07 -17.72
C GLU A 239 -32.68 -2.92 -16.57
N PHE A 240 -31.81 -3.45 -15.71
CA PHE A 240 -32.20 -4.16 -14.47
C PHE A 240 -32.91 -3.26 -13.46
N ILE A 241 -32.62 -1.96 -13.48
CA ILE A 241 -33.25 -0.97 -12.59
C ILE A 241 -34.61 -0.55 -13.15
N LEU A 242 -34.71 -0.31 -14.46
CA LEU A 242 -35.92 0.17 -15.10
C LEU A 242 -36.95 -0.95 -15.34
N ASN A 243 -36.50 -2.17 -15.62
CA ASN A 243 -37.36 -3.31 -15.89
C ASN A 243 -37.34 -4.30 -14.73
N ARG A 244 -38.32 -4.18 -13.83
CA ARG A 244 -38.50 -5.07 -12.68
C ARG A 244 -38.68 -6.53 -13.09
N ASP A 245 -39.30 -6.79 -14.23
CA ASP A 245 -39.58 -8.16 -14.67
C ASP A 245 -38.30 -8.94 -14.99
N LEU A 246 -37.26 -8.24 -15.48
CA LEU A 246 -35.94 -8.82 -15.73
C LEU A 246 -35.28 -9.31 -14.43
N LEU A 247 -35.39 -8.49 -13.37
CA LEU A 247 -34.85 -8.82 -12.05
C LEU A 247 -35.67 -9.93 -11.36
N ALA A 248 -36.99 -9.90 -11.52
CA ALA A 248 -37.90 -10.89 -10.96
C ALA A 248 -37.73 -12.29 -11.60
N GLN A 249 -37.30 -12.36 -12.86
CA GLN A 249 -36.94 -13.62 -13.52
C GLN A 249 -35.72 -14.30 -12.88
N LEU A 250 -34.72 -13.51 -12.47
CA LEU A 250 -33.53 -14.03 -11.79
C LEU A 250 -33.80 -14.34 -10.32
N TYR A 251 -34.54 -13.45 -9.67
CA TYR A 251 -34.81 -13.47 -8.23
C TYR A 251 -36.32 -13.26 -8.00
N PRO A 252 -37.12 -14.34 -7.90
CA PRO A 252 -38.58 -14.26 -7.82
C PRO A 252 -39.12 -13.34 -6.71
N ILE A 253 -38.37 -13.19 -5.61
CA ILE A 253 -38.74 -12.32 -4.48
C ILE A 253 -38.89 -10.84 -4.88
N PHE A 254 -38.23 -10.37 -5.94
CA PHE A 254 -38.37 -8.99 -6.40
C PHE A 254 -39.75 -8.68 -7.00
N ALA A 255 -40.54 -9.70 -7.35
CA ALA A 255 -41.93 -9.51 -7.75
C ALA A 255 -42.81 -8.95 -6.60
N GLU A 256 -42.47 -9.26 -5.34
CA GLU A 256 -43.19 -8.81 -4.14
C GLU A 256 -42.89 -7.33 -3.79
N GLY A 257 -41.89 -6.74 -4.44
CA GLY A 257 -41.45 -5.36 -4.22
C GLY A 257 -40.86 -5.14 -2.82
N ALA A 258 -40.90 -3.89 -2.34
CA ALA A 258 -40.33 -3.51 -1.05
C ALA A 258 -41.24 -3.80 0.16
N THR A 259 -42.43 -4.36 -0.05
CA THR A 259 -43.41 -4.63 1.02
C THR A 259 -42.83 -5.47 2.16
N PRO A 260 -42.09 -6.58 1.91
CA PRO A 260 -41.51 -7.41 2.97
C PRO A 260 -40.51 -6.66 3.86
N PHE A 261 -39.79 -5.67 3.32
CA PHE A 261 -38.85 -4.83 4.06
C PHE A 261 -39.59 -3.94 5.07
N PHE A 262 -40.66 -3.26 4.64
CA PHE A 262 -41.46 -2.39 5.52
C PHE A 262 -42.32 -3.18 6.52
N THR A 263 -42.67 -4.43 6.20
CA THR A 263 -43.41 -5.32 7.12
C THR A 263 -42.51 -6.21 7.98
N LEU A 264 -41.18 -6.08 7.87
CA LEU A 264 -40.18 -6.88 8.59
C LEU A 264 -40.35 -8.42 8.43
N ASN A 265 -40.89 -8.88 7.30
CA ASN A 265 -41.13 -10.31 7.04
C ASN A 265 -39.98 -10.91 6.22
N CYS A 266 -38.75 -10.85 6.75
CA CYS A 266 -37.56 -11.36 6.09
C CYS A 266 -37.35 -12.85 6.42
N LYS A 267 -37.82 -13.76 5.57
CA LYS A 267 -37.51 -15.20 5.64
C LYS A 267 -36.27 -15.49 4.78
N LEU A 268 -35.08 -15.51 5.37
CA LEU A 268 -33.86 -15.94 4.68
C LEU A 268 -33.25 -17.13 5.44
N GLN A 269 -33.14 -18.27 4.76
CA GLN A 269 -32.42 -19.43 5.28
C GLN A 269 -31.05 -19.50 4.60
N PHE A 270 -30.00 -19.36 5.39
CA PHE A 270 -28.62 -19.35 4.92
C PHE A 270 -27.98 -20.70 5.23
N ASN A 271 -27.73 -21.52 4.20
CA ASN A 271 -26.91 -22.72 4.34
C ASN A 271 -25.47 -22.34 4.05
N LEU A 272 -24.67 -22.15 5.11
CA LEU A 272 -23.21 -22.11 5.01
C LEU A 272 -22.72 -23.55 4.80
N GLY A 273 -22.62 -23.99 3.54
CA GLY A 273 -21.86 -25.18 3.19
C GLY A 273 -20.38 -24.92 3.41
N GLY A 274 -19.73 -25.66 4.30
CA GLY A 274 -18.32 -25.48 4.60
C GLY A 274 -17.65 -26.81 4.94
N GLY A 275 -16.66 -27.20 4.14
CA GLY A 275 -15.78 -28.34 4.42
C GLY A 275 -15.10 -28.95 3.20
N ASP A 276 -15.71 -28.83 2.03
CA ASP A 276 -15.29 -29.60 0.85
C ASP A 276 -14.31 -28.83 -0.06
N LEU A 277 -13.51 -29.60 -0.81
CA LEU A 277 -12.63 -29.10 -1.87
C LEU A 277 -13.45 -28.34 -2.92
N VAL A 278 -13.07 -27.08 -3.17
CA VAL A 278 -13.61 -26.29 -4.29
C VAL A 278 -12.54 -26.15 -5.35
N ALA A 279 -12.84 -26.61 -6.56
CA ALA A 279 -11.95 -26.51 -7.72
C ALA A 279 -12.59 -25.67 -8.82
N VAL A 280 -11.78 -24.85 -9.50
CA VAL A 280 -12.20 -24.02 -10.64
C VAL A 280 -11.13 -24.15 -11.72
N GLY A 281 -11.52 -24.48 -12.96
CA GLY A 281 -10.59 -24.59 -14.08
C GLY A 281 -9.48 -25.64 -13.89
N GLY A 282 -9.78 -26.73 -13.18
CA GLY A 282 -8.78 -27.77 -12.86
C GLY A 282 -7.75 -27.35 -11.80
N LYS A 283 -7.95 -26.20 -11.11
CA LYS A 283 -7.10 -25.71 -10.02
C LYS A 283 -7.87 -25.66 -8.71
N VAL A 284 -7.17 -25.84 -7.59
CA VAL A 284 -7.75 -25.71 -6.24
C VAL A 284 -8.05 -24.23 -5.94
N ALA A 285 -9.32 -23.90 -5.70
CA ALA A 285 -9.75 -22.57 -5.26
C ALA A 285 -9.79 -22.46 -3.73
N LEU A 286 -10.29 -23.50 -3.05
CA LEU A 286 -10.33 -23.59 -1.59
C LEU A 286 -10.13 -25.04 -1.16
N LEU A 287 -9.25 -25.26 -0.18
CA LEU A 287 -9.00 -26.55 0.45
C LEU A 287 -8.74 -26.33 1.95
N PRO A 288 -9.28 -27.19 2.85
CA PRO A 288 -8.95 -27.12 4.27
C PRO A 288 -7.43 -27.16 4.51
N ILE A 289 -6.91 -26.19 5.26
CA ILE A 289 -5.47 -26.09 5.53
C ILE A 289 -5.13 -26.93 6.76
N PRO A 290 -4.40 -28.06 6.62
CA PRO A 290 -4.01 -28.86 7.78
C PRO A 290 -2.94 -28.12 8.59
N LEU A 291 -3.07 -28.13 9.92
CA LEU A 291 -2.09 -27.54 10.84
C LEU A 291 -1.34 -28.66 11.58
N GLY A 292 -0.01 -28.64 11.52
CA GLY A 292 0.86 -29.60 12.18
C GLY A 292 1.97 -28.97 13.01
N THR A 293 2.98 -29.76 13.39
CA THR A 293 4.14 -29.31 14.18
C THR A 293 4.94 -28.20 13.48
N ALA A 294 5.07 -28.29 12.15
CA ALA A 294 5.68 -27.25 11.32
C ALA A 294 4.99 -25.90 11.49
N ASP A 295 3.66 -25.88 11.41
CA ASP A 295 2.84 -24.69 11.62
C ASP A 295 3.00 -24.17 13.05
N PHE A 296 2.96 -25.06 14.06
CA PHE A 296 3.18 -24.68 15.46
C PHE A 296 4.51 -23.94 15.67
N LEU A 297 5.62 -24.44 15.11
CA LEU A 297 6.93 -23.81 15.22
C LEU A 297 6.93 -22.41 14.59
N VAL A 298 6.42 -22.27 13.36
CA VAL A 298 6.46 -20.97 12.67
C VAL A 298 5.54 -19.94 13.32
N TYR A 299 4.39 -20.35 13.89
CA TYR A 299 3.56 -19.46 14.70
C TYR A 299 4.28 -18.95 15.97
N HIS A 300 5.14 -19.76 16.60
CA HIS A 300 5.98 -19.29 17.70
C HIS A 300 7.05 -18.30 17.23
N ILE A 301 7.60 -18.48 16.02
CA ILE A 301 8.50 -17.49 15.42
C ILE A 301 7.76 -16.18 15.09
N HIS A 302 6.52 -16.25 14.60
CA HIS A 302 5.69 -15.05 14.42
C HIS A 302 5.49 -14.33 15.75
N ALA A 303 5.05 -15.05 16.78
CA ALA A 303 4.88 -14.48 18.11
C ALA A 303 6.19 -13.84 18.60
N PHE A 304 7.31 -14.55 18.53
CA PHE A 304 8.62 -14.03 18.92
C PHE A 304 8.98 -12.73 18.19
N THR A 305 8.91 -12.71 16.86
CA THR A 305 9.28 -11.52 16.06
C THR A 305 8.35 -10.33 16.34
N ILE A 306 7.06 -10.56 16.54
CA ILE A 306 6.10 -9.53 16.94
C ILE A 306 6.44 -8.99 18.33
N HIS A 307 6.68 -9.86 19.32
CA HIS A 307 7.01 -9.44 20.69
C HIS A 307 8.30 -8.63 20.73
N VAL A 308 9.33 -8.99 19.96
CA VAL A 308 10.56 -8.21 19.88
C VAL A 308 10.32 -6.85 19.21
N THR A 309 9.52 -6.79 18.15
CA THR A 309 9.15 -5.52 17.50
C THR A 309 8.42 -4.60 18.47
N VAL A 310 7.41 -5.14 19.18
CA VAL A 310 6.66 -4.41 20.21
C VAL A 310 7.57 -3.97 21.35
N LEU A 311 8.48 -4.83 21.83
CA LEU A 311 9.44 -4.50 22.88
C LEU A 311 10.29 -3.28 22.50
N ILE A 312 10.82 -3.25 21.28
CA ILE A 312 11.66 -2.15 20.79
C ILE A 312 10.87 -0.84 20.72
N LEU A 313 9.68 -0.88 20.10
CA LEU A 313 8.83 0.30 19.93
C LEU A 313 8.32 0.81 21.28
N LEU A 314 7.82 -0.08 22.15
CA LEU A 314 7.32 0.26 23.47
C LEU A 314 8.43 0.83 24.36
N LYS A 315 9.63 0.25 24.32
CA LYS A 315 10.80 0.82 25.00
C LYS A 315 11.13 2.22 24.47
N GLY A 316 11.09 2.44 23.16
CA GLY A 316 11.29 3.75 22.55
C GLY A 316 10.30 4.79 23.05
N VAL A 317 9.02 4.42 23.17
CA VAL A 317 7.94 5.28 23.67
C VAL A 317 8.11 5.58 25.16
N LEU A 318 8.26 4.55 26.00
CA LEU A 318 8.33 4.70 27.46
C LEU A 318 9.58 5.47 27.92
N PHE A 319 10.72 5.28 27.25
CA PHE A 319 11.98 5.94 27.59
C PHE A 319 12.29 7.17 26.73
N SER A 320 11.28 7.74 26.06
CA SER A 320 11.42 8.94 25.23
C SER A 320 11.68 10.21 26.06
N ARG A 321 11.01 10.34 27.21
CA ARG A 321 11.08 11.53 28.06
C ARG A 321 12.26 11.53 29.01
N SER A 322 12.57 10.38 29.60
CA SER A 322 13.70 10.20 30.52
C SER A 322 14.14 8.74 30.57
N SER A 323 15.35 8.51 31.03
CA SER A 323 15.86 7.19 31.40
C SER A 323 16.84 7.30 32.55
N HIS A 324 17.20 6.17 33.18
CA HIS A 324 18.26 6.15 34.19
C HIS A 324 19.60 6.69 33.64
N LEU A 325 19.86 6.53 32.34
CA LEU A 325 21.10 6.99 31.72
C LEU A 325 21.06 8.47 31.35
N ILE A 326 19.92 9.01 30.91
CA ILE A 326 19.77 10.41 30.50
C ILE A 326 18.44 10.90 31.07
N LEU A 327 18.52 11.73 32.11
CA LEU A 327 17.34 12.19 32.86
C LEU A 327 16.53 13.24 32.08
N ASP A 328 17.20 14.06 31.28
CA ASP A 328 16.67 15.24 30.57
C ASP A 328 16.42 14.99 29.08
N LYS A 329 16.16 13.74 28.68
CA LYS A 329 15.99 13.36 27.27
C LYS A 329 14.89 14.13 26.55
N ALA A 330 13.81 14.49 27.25
CA ALA A 330 12.72 15.30 26.71
C ALA A 330 13.19 16.65 26.14
N ASN A 331 14.25 17.25 26.71
CA ASN A 331 14.78 18.54 26.26
C ASN A 331 15.63 18.41 24.98
N VAL A 332 16.17 17.22 24.71
CA VAL A 332 16.95 16.93 23.50
C VAL A 332 16.03 16.70 22.29
N GLY A 333 14.82 16.22 22.53
CA GLY A 333 13.77 16.04 21.53
C GLY A 333 13.62 14.60 21.02
N PHE A 334 12.79 14.42 19.99
CA PHE A 334 12.49 13.09 19.45
C PHE A 334 13.61 12.51 18.57
N ARG A 335 14.19 13.36 17.71
CA ARG A 335 15.15 12.98 16.65
C ARG A 335 16.55 13.54 16.92
N PHE A 336 17.41 12.75 17.55
CA PHE A 336 18.81 13.11 17.82
C PHE A 336 19.72 11.86 17.86
N PRO A 337 21.01 11.95 17.47
CA PRO A 337 21.83 10.76 17.23
C PRO A 337 22.41 10.09 18.49
N CYS A 338 22.80 10.89 19.49
CA CYS A 338 23.39 10.49 20.78
C CYS A 338 23.50 11.70 21.72
N ASP A 339 23.78 11.46 23.00
CA ASP A 339 24.18 12.48 23.98
C ASP A 339 25.68 12.35 24.32
N ARG A 340 26.53 12.68 23.33
CA ARG A 340 28.01 12.66 23.44
C ARG A 340 28.60 11.26 23.73
N PRO A 341 29.93 11.06 23.60
CA PRO A 341 30.55 9.76 23.90
C PRO A 341 30.68 9.43 25.40
N GLY A 342 30.15 10.27 26.30
CA GLY A 342 30.20 10.03 27.75
C GLY A 342 29.42 8.80 28.19
N ARG A 343 29.60 8.38 29.45
CA ARG A 343 28.86 7.26 30.08
C ARG A 343 28.96 5.93 29.29
N TRP A 344 30.15 5.62 28.77
CA TRP A 344 30.44 4.43 27.94
C TRP A 344 29.77 4.42 26.55
N GLY A 345 29.22 5.56 26.11
CA GLY A 345 28.60 5.74 24.80
C GLY A 345 27.06 5.75 24.87
N THR A 346 26.44 6.80 24.32
CA THR A 346 24.99 7.01 24.35
C THR A 346 24.37 6.95 22.94
N CYS A 347 24.95 6.15 22.05
CA CYS A 347 24.42 5.95 20.70
C CYS A 347 23.02 5.32 20.74
N GLN A 348 22.14 5.77 19.84
CA GLN A 348 20.81 5.17 19.61
C GLN A 348 19.87 5.18 20.82
N VAL A 349 19.97 6.22 21.65
CA VAL A 349 19.11 6.40 22.83
C VAL A 349 17.81 7.16 22.54
N SER A 350 17.67 7.79 21.37
CA SER A 350 16.49 8.56 20.99
C SER A 350 15.30 7.66 20.65
N ALA A 351 14.08 8.19 20.74
CA ALA A 351 12.89 7.44 20.34
C ALA A 351 12.87 7.19 18.82
N TRP A 352 13.39 8.13 18.02
CA TRP A 352 13.60 7.93 16.58
C TRP A 352 14.52 6.74 16.28
N ASP A 353 15.57 6.53 17.06
CA ASP A 353 16.46 5.38 16.88
C ASP A 353 15.80 4.03 17.24
N HIS A 354 14.85 4.03 18.19
CA HIS A 354 14.06 2.84 18.46
C HIS A 354 13.07 2.57 17.34
N PHE A 355 12.50 3.60 16.70
CA PHE A 355 11.73 3.44 15.47
C PHE A 355 12.59 2.87 14.33
N PHE A 356 13.79 3.41 14.13
CA PHE A 356 14.78 2.88 13.17
C PHE A 356 15.07 1.38 13.40
N LEU A 357 15.32 0.95 14.64
CA LEU A 357 15.51 -0.48 14.97
C LEU A 357 14.22 -1.30 14.79
N GLY A 358 13.07 -0.72 15.13
CA GLY A 358 11.76 -1.34 14.96
C GLY A 358 11.44 -1.66 13.51
N LEU A 359 11.91 -0.84 12.56
CA LEU A 359 11.74 -1.10 11.13
C LEU A 359 12.44 -2.40 10.67
N PHE A 360 13.65 -2.70 11.16
CA PHE A 360 14.33 -3.96 10.82
C PHE A 360 13.59 -5.19 11.39
N TRP A 361 13.03 -5.06 12.59
CA TRP A 361 12.28 -6.15 13.22
C TRP A 361 10.90 -6.35 12.63
N MET A 362 10.22 -5.26 12.27
CA MET A 362 8.99 -5.29 11.47
C MET A 362 9.24 -5.98 10.14
N TYR A 363 10.31 -5.58 9.42
CA TYR A 363 10.74 -6.23 8.18
C TYR A 363 10.95 -7.73 8.37
N ASN A 364 11.71 -8.13 9.39
CA ASN A 364 11.95 -9.54 9.68
C ASN A 364 10.64 -10.29 9.99
N SER A 365 9.76 -9.70 10.80
CA SER A 365 8.48 -10.31 11.19
C SER A 365 7.57 -10.53 9.98
N ILE A 366 7.37 -9.51 9.15
CA ILE A 366 6.53 -9.60 7.95
C ILE A 366 7.13 -10.62 6.97
N PHE A 367 8.46 -10.65 6.79
CA PHE A 367 9.11 -11.57 5.85
C PHE A 367 8.92 -13.03 6.23
N VAL A 368 9.04 -13.37 7.51
CA VAL A 368 8.75 -14.74 7.97
C VAL A 368 7.29 -15.10 7.70
N VAL A 369 6.35 -14.19 7.96
CA VAL A 369 4.91 -14.42 7.72
C VAL A 369 4.61 -14.66 6.24
N ILE A 370 5.13 -13.83 5.33
CA ILE A 370 4.88 -14.00 3.89
C ILE A 370 5.61 -15.21 3.31
N PHE A 371 6.79 -15.57 3.82
CA PHE A 371 7.51 -16.79 3.43
C PHE A 371 6.75 -18.03 3.88
N HIS A 372 6.25 -18.02 5.12
CA HIS A 372 5.36 -19.06 5.62
C HIS A 372 4.11 -19.21 4.75
N PHE A 373 3.40 -18.11 4.48
CA PHE A 373 2.23 -18.12 3.62
C PHE A 373 2.56 -18.69 2.24
N SER A 374 3.57 -18.15 1.56
CA SER A 374 3.94 -18.60 0.21
C SER A 374 4.29 -20.08 0.15
N TRP A 375 5.02 -20.60 1.14
CA TRP A 375 5.40 -22.01 1.14
C TRP A 375 4.23 -22.92 1.49
N LYS A 376 3.47 -22.57 2.54
CA LYS A 376 2.30 -23.33 2.98
C LYS A 376 1.27 -23.47 1.87
N MET A 377 0.96 -22.37 1.19
CA MET A 377 -0.01 -22.39 0.10
C MET A 377 0.46 -23.24 -1.08
N GLN A 378 1.73 -23.15 -1.50
CA GLN A 378 2.24 -23.97 -2.61
C GLN A 378 2.42 -25.47 -2.26
N SER A 379 2.63 -25.78 -0.98
CA SER A 379 2.87 -27.15 -0.53
C SER A 379 1.59 -27.93 -0.26
N ASP A 380 0.64 -27.32 0.45
CA ASP A 380 -0.46 -28.04 1.09
C ASP A 380 -1.84 -27.58 0.60
N VAL A 381 -1.92 -26.55 -0.26
CA VAL A 381 -3.20 -25.97 -0.70
C VAL A 381 -3.30 -25.91 -2.22
N TRP A 382 -2.52 -25.05 -2.86
CA TRP A 382 -2.54 -24.83 -4.30
C TRP A 382 -1.97 -26.02 -5.07
N GLY A 383 -2.63 -26.33 -6.18
CA GLY A 383 -2.33 -27.48 -7.01
C GLY A 383 -3.34 -27.66 -8.13
N SER A 384 -3.10 -28.64 -8.99
CA SER A 384 -4.06 -29.08 -10.00
C SER A 384 -4.94 -30.21 -9.44
N VAL A 385 -6.17 -30.29 -9.95
CA VAL A 385 -7.14 -31.33 -9.60
C VAL A 385 -7.34 -32.19 -10.84
N SER A 386 -7.09 -33.51 -10.72
CA SER A 386 -7.31 -34.45 -11.80
C SER A 386 -8.80 -34.76 -12.00
N ASP A 387 -9.16 -35.38 -13.12
CA ASP A 387 -10.54 -35.82 -13.41
C ASP A 387 -11.09 -36.82 -12.38
N GLN A 388 -10.21 -37.46 -11.60
CA GLN A 388 -10.54 -38.37 -10.50
C GLN A 388 -10.69 -37.67 -9.15
N GLY A 389 -10.58 -36.33 -9.10
CA GLY A 389 -10.67 -35.53 -7.88
C GLY A 389 -9.40 -35.56 -7.01
N VAL A 390 -8.27 -36.06 -7.53
CA VAL A 390 -7.00 -36.12 -6.79
C VAL A 390 -6.25 -34.80 -6.95
N VAL A 391 -5.85 -34.20 -5.83
CA VAL A 391 -5.09 -32.94 -5.80
C VAL A 391 -3.59 -33.24 -5.92
N THR A 392 -2.93 -32.57 -6.87
CA THR A 392 -1.47 -32.55 -7.00
C THR A 392 -0.96 -31.16 -6.66
N HIS A 393 -0.40 -31.00 -5.46
CA HIS A 393 0.13 -29.72 -4.99
C HIS A 393 1.40 -29.29 -5.74
N ILE A 394 1.63 -27.98 -5.84
CA ILE A 394 2.76 -27.39 -6.60
C ILE A 394 4.11 -27.94 -6.11
N THR A 395 4.29 -28.09 -4.79
CA THR A 395 5.53 -28.62 -4.21
C THR A 395 5.37 -29.98 -3.51
N GLY A 396 4.23 -30.65 -3.74
CA GLY A 396 4.01 -32.03 -3.29
C GLY A 396 4.05 -32.25 -1.78
N GLY A 397 3.49 -31.35 -0.96
CA GLY A 397 3.36 -31.56 0.49
C GLY A 397 4.70 -31.54 1.25
N ASN A 398 5.73 -30.90 0.70
CA ASN A 398 7.07 -30.90 1.29
C ASN A 398 7.22 -30.04 2.57
N PHE A 399 6.24 -29.21 2.92
CA PHE A 399 6.28 -28.27 4.04
C PHE A 399 6.42 -28.98 5.39
N ALA A 400 5.65 -30.04 5.64
CA ALA A 400 5.59 -30.70 6.94
C ALA A 400 6.95 -31.24 7.44
N GLN A 401 7.79 -31.76 6.53
CA GLN A 401 9.10 -32.33 6.86
C GLN A 401 10.26 -31.35 6.65
N SER A 402 10.11 -30.37 5.76
CA SER A 402 11.21 -29.46 5.41
C SER A 402 11.26 -28.22 6.31
N SER A 403 10.10 -27.64 6.64
CA SER A 403 10.03 -26.35 7.34
C SER A 403 10.43 -26.40 8.82
N ILE A 404 10.63 -27.59 9.38
CA ILE A 404 11.12 -27.79 10.76
C ILE A 404 12.63 -27.53 10.91
N THR A 405 13.37 -27.32 9.81
CA THR A 405 14.81 -27.00 9.84
C THR A 405 15.14 -25.78 8.98
N ILE A 406 16.09 -24.95 9.42
CA ILE A 406 16.57 -23.79 8.64
C ILE A 406 17.15 -24.21 7.28
N ASN A 407 17.82 -25.37 7.23
CA ASN A 407 18.31 -25.91 5.96
C ASN A 407 17.18 -26.27 4.99
N GLY A 408 16.02 -26.72 5.50
CA GLY A 408 14.84 -26.93 4.67
C GLY A 408 14.29 -25.64 4.08
N TRP A 409 14.23 -24.56 4.87
CA TRP A 409 13.87 -23.22 4.36
C TRP A 409 14.85 -22.72 3.29
N LEU A 410 16.16 -22.95 3.48
CA LEU A 410 17.16 -22.57 2.49
C LEU A 410 17.05 -23.40 1.20
N ARG A 411 17.05 -24.73 1.32
CA ARG A 411 17.15 -25.64 0.17
C ARG A 411 15.82 -25.83 -0.56
N ASN A 412 14.77 -26.14 0.17
CA ASN A 412 13.50 -26.59 -0.41
C ASN A 412 12.52 -25.44 -0.68
N PHE A 413 12.75 -24.26 -0.08
CA PHE A 413 11.98 -23.05 -0.35
C PHE A 413 12.82 -22.03 -1.12
N LEU A 414 13.82 -21.38 -0.50
CA LEU A 414 14.55 -20.27 -1.14
C LEU A 414 15.29 -20.71 -2.40
N TRP A 415 16.13 -21.74 -2.33
CA TRP A 415 16.92 -22.21 -3.47
C TRP A 415 16.03 -22.80 -4.57
N ALA A 416 15.11 -23.70 -4.22
CA ALA A 416 14.24 -24.35 -5.20
C ALA A 416 13.30 -23.35 -5.91
N HIS A 417 12.69 -22.42 -5.17
CA HIS A 417 11.74 -21.46 -5.73
C HIS A 417 12.42 -20.27 -6.42
N ALA A 418 13.71 -20.03 -6.17
CA ALA A 418 14.45 -18.97 -6.87
C ALA A 418 14.81 -19.36 -8.31
N SER A 419 14.64 -20.63 -8.70
CA SER A 419 14.93 -21.11 -10.06
C SER A 419 14.24 -20.27 -11.15
N GLN A 420 12.98 -19.89 -10.95
CA GLN A 420 12.22 -19.09 -11.92
C GLN A 420 12.80 -17.68 -12.09
N VAL A 421 13.15 -17.00 -10.99
CA VAL A 421 13.66 -15.62 -11.06
C VAL A 421 15.04 -15.54 -11.71
N ILE A 422 15.93 -16.50 -11.44
CA ILE A 422 17.29 -16.50 -12.01
C ILE A 422 17.34 -17.02 -13.46
N GLN A 423 16.35 -17.81 -13.88
CA GLN A 423 16.24 -18.32 -15.26
C GLN A 423 15.27 -17.49 -16.13
N SER A 424 14.76 -16.37 -15.63
CA SER A 424 13.79 -15.52 -16.33
C SER A 424 14.35 -14.76 -17.54
N ASN A 425 15.68 -14.67 -17.68
CA ASN A 425 16.33 -13.98 -18.78
C ASN A 425 15.93 -14.59 -20.14
N GLY A 426 15.60 -13.73 -21.11
CA GLY A 426 15.10 -14.16 -22.42
C GLY A 426 13.60 -14.46 -22.46
N SER A 427 12.86 -14.16 -21.38
CA SER A 427 11.40 -14.23 -21.32
C SER A 427 10.78 -12.87 -20.96
N SER A 428 9.45 -12.79 -20.99
CA SER A 428 8.70 -11.62 -20.51
C SER A 428 8.86 -11.36 -19.02
N LEU A 429 9.34 -12.34 -18.25
CA LEU A 429 9.60 -12.21 -16.81
C LEU A 429 11.01 -11.69 -16.50
N SER A 430 11.85 -11.45 -17.52
CA SER A 430 13.24 -11.00 -17.35
C SER A 430 13.38 -9.69 -16.55
N ALA A 431 12.39 -8.80 -16.61
CA ALA A 431 12.37 -7.60 -15.77
C ALA A 431 12.45 -7.95 -14.27
N TYR A 432 11.77 -8.99 -13.81
CA TYR A 432 11.85 -9.42 -12.41
C TYR A 432 13.25 -9.94 -12.06
N GLY A 433 13.93 -10.65 -12.96
CA GLY A 433 15.34 -11.02 -12.78
C GLY A 433 16.25 -9.79 -12.61
N LEU A 434 16.05 -8.75 -13.43
CA LEU A 434 16.79 -7.49 -13.30
C LEU A 434 16.48 -6.76 -11.98
N PHE A 435 15.21 -6.68 -11.58
CA PHE A 435 14.82 -6.10 -10.29
C PHE A 435 15.37 -6.91 -9.12
N PHE A 436 15.42 -8.24 -9.23
CA PHE A 436 15.99 -9.11 -8.20
C PHE A 436 17.46 -8.77 -7.95
N LEU A 437 18.29 -8.66 -8.99
CA LEU A 437 19.70 -8.27 -8.85
C LEU A 437 19.85 -6.81 -8.38
N GLY A 438 19.09 -5.89 -8.99
CA GLY A 438 19.13 -4.47 -8.61
C GLY A 438 18.74 -4.24 -7.15
N ALA A 439 17.75 -4.99 -6.65
CA ALA A 439 17.31 -4.93 -5.26
C ALA A 439 18.36 -5.50 -4.29
N HIS A 440 19.07 -6.60 -4.65
CA HIS A 440 20.22 -7.08 -3.88
C HIS A 440 21.34 -6.03 -3.82
N PHE A 441 21.62 -5.35 -4.94
CA PHE A 441 22.60 -4.26 -4.97
C PHE A 441 22.20 -3.12 -4.03
N VAL A 442 20.94 -2.67 -4.09
CA VAL A 442 20.41 -1.63 -3.20
C VAL A 442 20.46 -2.05 -1.72
N TRP A 443 20.13 -3.30 -1.42
CA TRP A 443 20.23 -3.85 -0.07
C TRP A 443 21.68 -3.85 0.43
N ALA A 444 22.63 -4.33 -0.37
CA ALA A 444 24.05 -4.32 -0.01
C ALA A 444 24.62 -2.89 0.12
N PHE A 445 24.19 -1.98 -0.77
CA PHE A 445 24.54 -0.56 -0.73
C PHE A 445 24.09 0.10 0.58
N SER A 446 22.94 -0.31 1.13
CA SER A 446 22.45 0.17 2.43
C SER A 446 23.42 -0.09 3.58
N LEU A 447 24.13 -1.23 3.54
CA LEU A 447 25.05 -1.64 4.60
C LEU A 447 26.24 -0.68 4.73
N MET A 448 26.62 -0.02 3.63
CA MET A 448 27.63 1.04 3.65
C MET A 448 27.25 2.15 4.63
N PHE A 449 25.99 2.58 4.66
CA PHE A 449 25.51 3.63 5.56
C PHE A 449 25.26 3.13 6.99
N ILE A 450 24.86 1.87 7.14
CA ILE A 450 24.56 1.28 8.46
C ILE A 450 25.85 0.98 9.24
N PHE A 451 26.91 0.53 8.57
CA PHE A 451 28.16 0.14 9.22
C PHE A 451 29.22 1.24 9.31
N SER A 452 29.10 2.31 8.51
CA SER A 452 30.05 3.43 8.53
C SER A 452 29.54 4.64 9.33
N GLY A 453 30.46 5.51 9.73
CA GLY A 453 30.16 6.75 10.44
C GLY A 453 30.47 7.99 9.60
N ARG A 454 29.78 9.09 9.90
CA ARG A 454 29.94 10.39 9.21
C ARG A 454 31.39 10.90 9.16
N GLY A 455 32.19 10.68 10.21
CA GLY A 455 33.55 11.22 10.33
C GLY A 455 34.45 10.84 9.15
N TYR A 456 34.48 9.54 8.82
CA TYR A 456 35.23 9.02 7.68
C TYR A 456 34.84 9.71 6.36
N TRP A 457 33.53 9.80 6.08
CA TRP A 457 33.04 10.42 4.86
C TRP A 457 33.31 11.93 4.79
N GLN A 458 33.30 12.62 5.93
CA GLN A 458 33.58 14.05 5.98
C GLN A 458 35.05 14.33 5.65
N GLU A 459 35.99 13.56 6.18
CA GLU A 459 37.43 13.68 5.87
C GLU A 459 37.73 13.35 4.40
N LEU A 460 37.04 12.36 3.84
CA LEU A 460 37.14 12.04 2.41
C LEU A 460 36.63 13.20 1.55
N ILE A 461 35.49 13.80 1.90
CA ILE A 461 34.94 14.97 1.20
C ILE A 461 35.90 16.15 1.27
N GLU A 462 36.58 16.38 2.39
CA GLU A 462 37.56 17.46 2.54
C GLU A 462 38.74 17.30 1.56
N SER A 463 39.21 16.07 1.36
CA SER A 463 40.22 15.76 0.34
C SER A 463 39.73 16.02 -1.09
N ILE A 464 38.46 15.67 -1.38
CA ILE A 464 37.84 15.92 -2.69
C ILE A 464 37.64 17.43 -2.93
N VAL A 465 37.18 18.16 -1.92
CA VAL A 465 36.97 19.62 -1.98
C VAL A 465 38.30 20.34 -2.19
N TRP A 466 39.40 19.87 -1.58
CA TRP A 466 40.73 20.38 -1.86
C TRP A 466 41.07 20.29 -3.37
N ALA A 467 40.80 19.14 -4.00
CA ALA A 467 41.03 18.96 -5.44
C ALA A 467 40.15 19.89 -6.30
N HIS A 468 38.88 20.06 -5.94
CA HIS A 468 37.96 20.97 -6.65
C HIS A 468 38.41 22.43 -6.53
N ASN A 469 38.90 22.84 -5.36
CA ASN A 469 39.46 24.18 -5.15
C ASN A 469 40.70 24.44 -6.01
N LYS A 470 41.56 23.43 -6.21
CA LYS A 470 42.72 23.56 -7.11
C LYS A 470 42.30 23.79 -8.56
N LEU A 471 41.20 23.20 -9.00
CA LEU A 471 40.64 23.38 -10.34
C LEU A 471 39.63 24.53 -10.45
N LYS A 472 39.36 25.26 -9.36
CA LYS A 472 38.36 26.34 -9.27
C LYS A 472 36.94 25.91 -9.71
N VAL A 473 36.60 24.64 -9.47
CA VAL A 473 35.26 24.06 -9.74
C VAL A 473 34.52 23.71 -8.46
N ALA A 474 34.96 24.23 -7.32
CA ALA A 474 34.27 24.02 -6.05
C ALA A 474 32.91 24.76 -6.04
N PRO A 475 31.83 24.11 -5.55
CA PRO A 475 30.53 24.76 -5.42
C PRO A 475 30.57 25.85 -4.35
N THR A 476 29.68 26.84 -4.49
CA THR A 476 29.50 27.92 -3.51
C THR A 476 28.92 27.40 -2.19
N THR A 477 27.96 26.49 -2.27
CA THR A 477 27.41 25.77 -1.11
C THR A 477 28.40 24.71 -0.62
N GLN A 478 28.69 24.71 0.69
CA GLN A 478 29.67 23.77 1.24
C GLN A 478 29.16 22.33 1.25
N SER A 479 29.93 21.43 0.62
CA SER A 479 29.67 19.99 0.67
C SER A 479 29.92 19.42 2.05
N ARG A 480 28.88 18.83 2.65
CA ARG A 480 28.94 18.11 3.93
C ARG A 480 28.47 16.67 3.76
N ALA A 481 29.12 15.75 4.46
CA ALA A 481 28.58 14.41 4.65
C ALA A 481 27.23 14.47 5.37
N LEU A 482 26.37 13.49 5.08
CA LEU A 482 25.05 13.33 5.70
C LEU A 482 25.13 13.42 7.23
N SER A 483 24.09 13.97 7.86
CA SER A 483 23.99 13.92 9.32
C SER A 483 23.92 12.46 9.79
N ILE A 484 24.23 12.20 11.07
CA ILE A 484 24.20 10.83 11.61
C ILE A 484 22.79 10.22 11.48
N ILE A 485 21.75 11.01 11.73
CA ILE A 485 20.36 10.58 11.57
C ILE A 485 20.02 10.34 10.09
N GLN A 486 20.43 11.23 9.18
CA GLN A 486 20.23 11.03 7.73
C GLN A 486 20.96 9.78 7.22
N GLY A 487 22.16 9.49 7.72
CA GLY A 487 22.87 8.26 7.38
C GLY A 487 22.11 7.01 7.82
N ARG A 488 21.53 7.02 9.04
CA ARG A 488 20.65 5.94 9.52
C ARG A 488 19.39 5.82 8.67
N ASP A 489 18.75 6.94 8.35
CA ASP A 489 17.51 7.00 7.57
C ASP A 489 17.72 6.45 6.14
N VAL A 490 18.73 6.97 5.43
CA VAL A 490 19.16 6.47 4.11
C VAL A 490 19.49 4.98 4.18
N GLY A 491 20.22 4.54 5.21
CA GLY A 491 20.53 3.13 5.44
C GLY A 491 19.28 2.26 5.57
N VAL A 492 18.34 2.60 6.47
CA VAL A 492 17.12 1.79 6.65
C VAL A 492 16.20 1.85 5.42
N THR A 493 16.08 3.00 4.75
CA THR A 493 15.28 3.13 3.51
C THR A 493 15.80 2.18 2.43
N HIS A 494 17.11 2.17 2.15
CA HIS A 494 17.69 1.29 1.13
C HIS A 494 17.66 -0.19 1.56
N TYR A 495 17.81 -0.47 2.86
CA TYR A 495 17.70 -1.83 3.39
C TYR A 495 16.29 -2.40 3.16
N LEU A 496 15.26 -1.64 3.53
CA LEU A 496 13.87 -2.04 3.32
C LEU A 496 13.52 -2.13 1.84
N LEU A 497 13.89 -1.12 1.04
CA LEU A 497 13.62 -1.10 -0.40
C LEU A 497 14.25 -2.31 -1.10
N GLY A 498 15.54 -2.56 -0.87
CA GLY A 498 16.25 -3.68 -1.46
C GLY A 498 15.71 -5.04 -0.98
N GLY A 499 15.40 -5.17 0.30
CA GLY A 499 14.79 -6.40 0.84
C GLY A 499 13.40 -6.69 0.27
N ILE A 500 12.50 -5.70 0.30
CA ILE A 500 11.13 -5.79 -0.20
C ILE A 500 11.11 -6.05 -1.71
N ALA A 501 11.89 -5.29 -2.48
CA ALA A 501 11.96 -5.47 -3.94
C ALA A 501 12.55 -6.84 -4.34
N THR A 502 13.51 -7.36 -3.55
CA THR A 502 14.06 -8.71 -3.76
C THR A 502 12.98 -9.78 -3.59
N THR A 503 12.25 -9.74 -2.47
CA THR A 503 11.17 -10.71 -2.22
C THR A 503 10.00 -10.53 -3.18
N TRP A 504 9.68 -9.30 -3.57
CA TRP A 504 8.66 -9.00 -4.58
C TRP A 504 8.99 -9.68 -5.92
N ALA A 505 10.21 -9.49 -6.42
CA ALA A 505 10.64 -10.11 -7.68
C ALA A 505 10.68 -11.65 -7.59
N PHE A 506 11.17 -12.19 -6.46
CA PHE A 506 11.16 -13.62 -6.17
C PHE A 506 9.74 -14.21 -6.22
N PHE A 507 8.79 -13.60 -5.50
CA PHE A 507 7.43 -14.10 -5.42
C PHE A 507 6.65 -13.98 -6.72
N LEU A 508 6.71 -12.81 -7.38
CA LEU A 508 5.95 -12.62 -8.62
C LEU A 508 6.45 -13.55 -9.73
N THR A 509 7.77 -13.67 -9.91
CA THR A 509 8.31 -14.58 -10.93
C THR A 509 7.96 -16.03 -10.64
N ARG A 510 8.05 -16.44 -9.37
CA ARG A 510 7.71 -17.80 -8.95
C ARG A 510 6.24 -18.09 -9.23
N ILE A 511 5.32 -17.28 -8.71
CA ILE A 511 3.89 -17.60 -8.76
C ILE A 511 3.31 -17.47 -10.17
N ILE A 512 3.80 -16.53 -10.99
CA ILE A 512 3.36 -16.40 -12.38
C ILE A 512 3.76 -17.64 -13.19
N ALA A 513 4.95 -18.20 -12.94
CA ALA A 513 5.45 -19.33 -13.71
C ALA A 513 4.86 -20.69 -13.32
N VAL A 514 4.32 -20.84 -12.10
CA VAL A 514 3.81 -22.13 -11.57
C VAL A 514 2.31 -22.13 -11.27
N GLY A 515 1.65 -20.97 -11.43
CA GLY A 515 0.31 -20.67 -10.93
C GLY A 515 -0.84 -20.91 -11.89
#